data_AF-A0A961BLG0-F1
#
_entry.id   AF-A0A961BLG0-F1
#
_cell.length_a   1.000
_cell.length_b   1.000
_cell.length_c   1.000
_cell.angle_alpha   90.00
_cell.angle_beta   90.00
_cell.angle_gamma   90.00
#
_symmetry.space_group_name_H-M   'P 1'
#
loop_
_entity.id
_entity.type
_entity.pdbx_description
1 polymer ?
#
loop_
_entity_poly.entity_id
_entity_poly.type
_entity_poly.pdbx_seq_one_letter_code
_entity_poly.pdbx_strand_id
1 'polypeptide(L)'
;MNRRRGLVVAVISTALAFLAILMLPAASSAAGDEATLSVRQVDARDPDRVGVTFLYTGDQADLEKMSLRENGTAKEVELTSMSKTDQRMATIVVVDTSASMNRDGTLTAATKAVDQLIDELPVGDPMAVLSFNDSVSVETGFTTDTDQLHSAVANIAAPRDGKRALYEALHRAGLLMTDQKRLWSTVDTQANVILLTDGPDSASDGVGRREVASVLRSSGAALFTVNLAHDGGTDTGMLDDLVDRAGGMTVEAPDAKSVSTAVDQIQRALSSQYVATFKSTAGKGSVEISLTVGSETQKASFVTGARSEGAATEFVAPAKGGIGPEWLHGSTGMVLIVVLTALAIGGMVYAFASLATSSDDGLSAVLRPYEEGGGVTTDDDEKGLAQTAILQRAVELTEDFADKQGFLVKVESMLERADLPLRAAEALFFYAAALVVVGLASMFLLGFVPGLLALLVLALLPPAALAFLAGRRGKKFVSQLPDTLHLLSGSLRAGYSLMQGVEAVSQEVDEPMAK
;
A
#
# COMPACT_ATOMS: atom_id res chain seq x y z
N MET A 1 -12.40 10.69 51.90
CA MET A 1 -13.22 11.24 50.79
C MET A 1 -12.33 12.16 49.93
N ASN A 2 -11.61 11.62 48.93
CA ASN A 2 -10.99 12.33 47.77
C ASN A 2 -9.99 11.44 46.99
N ARG A 3 -10.42 10.24 46.54
CA ARG A 3 -9.56 9.38 45.68
C ARG A 3 -10.30 8.60 44.58
N ARG A 4 -11.51 8.99 44.17
CA ARG A 4 -12.34 8.22 43.22
C ARG A 4 -12.93 9.03 42.05
N ARG A 5 -12.13 9.87 41.36
CA ARG A 5 -12.59 10.54 40.13
C ARG A 5 -11.65 10.45 38.92
N GLY A 6 -10.59 9.65 38.97
CA GLY A 6 -9.60 9.57 37.88
C GLY A 6 -9.82 8.48 36.82
N LEU A 7 -10.69 7.49 37.03
CA LEU A 7 -10.62 6.23 36.25
C LEU A 7 -11.85 5.92 35.37
N VAL A 8 -12.86 6.80 35.31
CA VAL A 8 -14.14 6.51 34.62
C VAL A 8 -14.29 7.26 33.27
N VAL A 9 -13.39 8.18 32.92
CA VAL A 9 -13.51 8.98 31.68
C VAL A 9 -12.79 8.34 30.47
N ALA A 10 -12.07 7.22 30.64
CA ALA A 10 -11.22 6.66 29.59
C ALA A 10 -11.80 5.44 28.82
N VAL A 11 -13.04 4.98 29.13
CA VAL A 11 -13.55 3.70 28.58
C VAL A 11 -14.79 3.86 27.66
N ILE A 12 -15.33 5.07 27.48
CA ILE A 12 -16.54 5.29 26.65
C ILE A 12 -16.23 5.83 25.24
N SER A 13 -14.98 6.16 24.92
CA SER A 13 -14.60 6.75 23.62
C SER A 13 -14.14 5.76 22.54
N THR A 14 -14.08 4.45 22.82
CA THR A 14 -13.54 3.44 21.89
C THR A 14 -14.57 2.48 21.27
N ALA A 15 -15.87 2.69 21.50
CA ALA A 15 -16.93 1.77 21.05
C ALA A 15 -17.93 2.36 20.04
N LEU A 16 -17.63 3.50 19.40
CA LEU A 16 -18.55 4.14 18.44
C LEU A 16 -17.93 4.49 17.06
N ALA A 17 -16.87 3.79 16.66
CA ALA A 17 -16.19 4.03 15.37
C ALA A 17 -16.20 2.84 14.40
N PHE A 18 -16.98 1.79 14.67
CA PHE A 18 -16.97 0.54 13.89
C PHE A 18 -18.25 0.25 13.09
N LEU A 19 -19.12 1.25 12.87
CA LEU A 19 -20.36 1.06 12.12
C LEU A 19 -20.69 2.25 11.20
N ALA A 20 -19.85 2.49 10.19
CA ALA A 20 -20.18 3.39 9.06
C ALA A 20 -19.31 3.17 7.82
N ILE A 21 -18.91 1.92 7.51
CA ILE A 21 -18.27 1.59 6.22
C ILE A 21 -18.95 0.36 5.65
N LEU A 22 -20.20 0.53 5.22
CA LEU A 22 -20.85 -0.40 4.30
C LEU A 22 -21.97 0.38 3.62
N MET A 23 -21.66 0.95 2.45
CA MET A 23 -22.55 1.33 1.33
C MET A 23 -21.77 2.34 0.45
N LEU A 24 -20.88 1.82 -0.40
CA LEU A 24 -20.46 2.55 -1.59
C LEU A 24 -21.43 2.11 -2.71
N PRO A 25 -22.19 3.02 -3.32
CA PRO A 25 -22.94 2.68 -4.52
C PRO A 25 -21.94 2.37 -5.63
N ALA A 26 -22.07 1.19 -6.23
CA ALA A 26 -21.46 0.88 -7.51
C ALA A 26 -22.08 1.84 -8.54
N ALA A 27 -21.31 2.81 -9.01
CA ALA A 27 -21.68 3.61 -10.16
C ALA A 27 -21.45 2.74 -11.40
N SER A 28 -22.54 2.21 -11.96
CA SER A 28 -22.55 1.69 -13.32
C SER A 28 -22.47 2.89 -14.26
N SER A 29 -21.38 3.04 -15.00
CA SER A 29 -21.33 3.95 -16.15
C SER A 29 -22.13 3.33 -17.30
N ALA A 30 -23.25 3.96 -17.61
CA ALA A 30 -23.96 3.72 -18.85
C ALA A 30 -23.24 4.49 -19.95
N ALA A 31 -22.90 3.82 -21.05
CA ALA A 31 -22.32 4.43 -22.24
C ALA A 31 -23.29 5.46 -22.86
N GLY A 32 -23.08 6.72 -22.50
CA GLY A 32 -23.50 7.88 -23.25
C GLY A 32 -22.27 8.53 -23.89
N ASP A 33 -22.48 9.37 -24.89
CA ASP A 33 -21.48 10.17 -25.62
C ASP A 33 -20.83 11.21 -24.67
N GLU A 34 -20.15 10.73 -23.62
CA GLU A 34 -19.47 11.54 -22.62
C GLU A 34 -18.14 12.04 -23.20
N ALA A 35 -17.89 13.34 -23.04
CA ALA A 35 -16.63 13.95 -23.42
C ALA A 35 -15.48 13.19 -22.72
N THR A 36 -14.51 12.71 -23.49
CA THR A 36 -13.35 12.00 -22.93
C THR A 36 -12.29 13.02 -22.58
N LEU A 37 -11.86 13.06 -21.31
CA LEU A 37 -10.72 13.86 -20.84
C LEU A 37 -9.61 12.95 -20.31
N SER A 38 -8.41 13.02 -20.88
CA SER A 38 -7.27 12.22 -20.42
C SER A 38 -5.95 12.98 -20.47
N VAL A 39 -5.16 12.91 -19.41
CA VAL A 39 -3.82 13.53 -19.34
C VAL A 39 -2.79 12.56 -19.88
N ARG A 40 -2.16 12.93 -20.99
CA ARG A 40 -1.28 12.04 -21.77
C ARG A 40 0.20 12.22 -21.45
N GLN A 41 0.60 13.45 -21.15
CA GLN A 41 1.99 13.79 -20.86
C GLN A 41 2.05 14.97 -19.90
N VAL A 42 3.03 14.94 -18.99
CA VAL A 42 3.42 16.09 -18.19
C VAL A 42 4.91 16.30 -18.33
N ASP A 43 5.30 17.41 -18.96
CA ASP A 43 6.69 17.82 -19.08
C ASP A 43 7.01 18.90 -18.04
N ALA A 44 7.69 18.48 -16.98
CA ALA A 44 8.08 19.35 -15.86
C ALA A 44 9.60 19.52 -15.77
N ARG A 45 10.32 19.36 -16.89
CA ARG A 45 11.77 19.59 -16.97
C ARG A 45 12.12 21.05 -16.72
N ASP A 46 11.26 21.96 -17.15
CA ASP A 46 11.34 23.39 -16.86
C ASP A 46 10.23 23.78 -15.85
N PRO A 47 10.56 24.13 -14.60
CA PRO A 47 9.56 24.50 -13.60
C PRO A 47 8.83 25.83 -13.92
N ASP A 48 9.42 26.71 -14.72
CA ASP A 48 8.78 27.95 -15.15
C ASP A 48 7.77 27.71 -16.29
N ARG A 49 7.87 26.57 -16.98
CA ARG A 49 7.01 26.19 -18.12
C ARG A 49 6.67 24.69 -18.09
N VAL A 50 5.86 24.29 -17.12
CA VAL A 50 5.35 22.91 -17.04
C VAL A 50 4.25 22.73 -18.08
N GLY A 51 4.43 21.81 -19.02
CA GLY A 51 3.47 21.51 -20.09
C GLY A 51 2.67 20.25 -19.81
N VAL A 52 1.36 20.36 -19.70
CA VAL A 52 0.42 19.24 -19.54
C VAL A 52 -0.28 19.00 -20.86
N THR A 53 0.06 17.90 -21.53
CA THR A 53 -0.62 17.47 -22.76
C THR A 53 -1.81 16.60 -22.40
N PHE A 54 -2.98 16.93 -22.94
CA PHE A 54 -4.22 16.19 -22.68
C PHE A 54 -5.07 16.06 -23.94
N LEU A 55 -5.88 15.01 -23.94
CA LEU A 55 -6.94 14.73 -24.92
C LEU A 55 -8.26 15.27 -24.37
N TYR A 56 -9.03 15.96 -25.19
CA TYR A 56 -10.41 16.33 -24.87
C TYR A 56 -11.31 16.25 -26.10
N THR A 57 -12.34 15.39 -26.08
CA THR A 57 -13.25 15.15 -27.22
C THR A 57 -14.60 15.87 -27.12
N GLY A 58 -14.83 16.65 -26.07
CA GLY A 58 -16.06 17.43 -25.88
C GLY A 58 -16.10 18.76 -26.66
N ASP A 59 -17.03 19.63 -26.28
CA ASP A 59 -17.19 20.95 -26.93
C ASP A 59 -15.97 21.83 -26.67
N GLN A 60 -15.34 22.35 -27.73
CA GLN A 60 -14.18 23.23 -27.60
C GLN A 60 -14.46 24.50 -26.78
N ALA A 61 -15.71 24.94 -26.68
CA ALA A 61 -16.09 26.06 -25.80
C ALA A 61 -15.83 25.79 -24.31
N ASP A 62 -15.80 24.52 -23.89
CA ASP A 62 -15.50 24.14 -22.50
C ASP A 62 -14.02 24.36 -22.14
N LEU A 63 -13.13 24.41 -23.14
CA LEU A 63 -11.71 24.71 -22.93
C LEU A 63 -11.49 26.15 -22.47
N GLU A 64 -12.38 27.08 -22.79
CA GLU A 64 -12.30 28.48 -22.31
C GLU A 64 -12.49 28.59 -20.80
N LYS A 65 -13.20 27.62 -20.20
CA LYS A 65 -13.48 27.54 -18.76
C LYS A 65 -12.60 26.51 -18.05
N MET A 66 -11.61 25.97 -18.74
CA MET A 66 -10.68 24.98 -18.18
C MET A 66 -10.03 25.52 -16.90
N SER A 67 -9.86 24.64 -15.92
CA SER A 67 -9.07 24.95 -14.73
C SER A 67 -8.04 23.86 -14.46
N LEU A 68 -6.81 24.29 -14.14
CA LEU A 68 -5.75 23.41 -13.70
C LEU A 68 -5.38 23.80 -12.26
N ARG A 69 -5.26 22.82 -11.39
CA ARG A 69 -4.82 23.02 -10.00
C ARG A 69 -3.58 22.20 -9.70
N GLU A 70 -2.58 22.81 -9.09
CA GLU A 70 -1.39 22.17 -8.54
C GLU A 70 -1.59 22.00 -7.02
N ASN A 71 -1.60 20.77 -6.51
CA ASN A 71 -1.87 20.45 -5.10
C ASN A 71 -3.11 21.19 -4.54
N GLY A 72 -4.18 21.23 -5.33
CA GLY A 72 -5.44 21.91 -5.00
C GLY A 72 -5.44 23.44 -5.20
N THR A 73 -4.30 24.07 -5.51
CA THR A 73 -4.18 25.51 -5.79
C THR A 73 -4.34 25.79 -7.28
N ALA A 74 -5.28 26.67 -7.64
CA ALA A 74 -5.52 27.04 -9.03
C ALA A 74 -4.31 27.72 -9.68
N LYS A 75 -4.07 27.42 -10.95
CA LYS A 75 -2.99 27.99 -11.77
C LYS A 75 -3.55 28.74 -12.97
N GLU A 76 -2.85 29.80 -13.34
CA GLU A 76 -3.02 30.45 -14.64
C GLU A 76 -2.37 29.56 -15.70
N VAL A 77 -3.09 29.33 -16.80
CA VAL A 77 -2.71 28.37 -17.83
C VAL A 77 -2.75 29.04 -19.19
N GLU A 78 -1.70 28.83 -19.97
CA GLU A 78 -1.67 29.13 -21.39
C GLU A 78 -2.03 27.85 -22.16
N LEU A 79 -3.13 27.88 -22.92
CA LEU A 79 -3.62 26.73 -23.68
C LEU A 79 -3.22 26.86 -25.15
N THR A 80 -2.58 25.84 -25.70
CA THR A 80 -2.22 25.75 -27.12
C THR A 80 -2.72 24.43 -27.71
N SER A 81 -3.36 24.46 -28.88
CA SER A 81 -3.67 23.22 -29.62
C SER A 81 -2.38 22.57 -30.09
N MET A 82 -2.29 21.25 -29.97
CA MET A 82 -1.09 20.50 -30.37
C MET A 82 -0.75 20.67 -31.86
N SER A 83 -1.76 20.86 -32.71
CA SER A 83 -1.55 21.17 -34.15
C SER A 83 -0.73 22.44 -34.42
N LYS A 84 -0.59 23.33 -33.43
CA LYS A 84 0.17 24.58 -33.52
C LYS A 84 1.53 24.51 -32.82
N THR A 85 1.90 23.37 -32.26
CA THR A 85 3.23 23.15 -31.65
C THR A 85 4.15 22.48 -32.66
N ASP A 86 5.45 22.43 -32.36
CA ASP A 86 6.42 21.69 -33.17
C ASP A 86 6.39 20.16 -32.92
N GLN A 87 5.41 19.69 -32.12
CA GLN A 87 5.29 18.30 -31.74
C GLN A 87 4.66 17.48 -32.86
N ARG A 88 5.28 16.34 -33.19
CA ARG A 88 4.84 15.43 -34.26
C ARG A 88 4.10 14.24 -33.70
N MET A 89 3.18 13.66 -34.47
CA MET A 89 2.48 12.44 -34.07
C MET A 89 3.11 11.23 -34.75
N ALA A 90 3.73 10.35 -33.97
CA ALA A 90 4.21 9.07 -34.45
C ALA A 90 3.12 8.01 -34.21
N THR A 91 2.58 7.43 -35.27
CA THR A 91 1.43 6.50 -35.18
C THR A 91 1.80 5.12 -35.71
N ILE A 92 1.48 4.08 -34.95
CA ILE A 92 1.56 2.69 -35.42
C ILE A 92 0.13 2.18 -35.55
N VAL A 93 -0.25 1.74 -36.75
CA VAL A 93 -1.51 1.05 -36.99
C VAL A 93 -1.24 -0.45 -36.95
N VAL A 94 -2.02 -1.19 -36.17
CA VAL A 94 -1.91 -2.64 -35.97
C VAL A 94 -3.24 -3.26 -36.39
N VAL A 95 -3.23 -4.04 -37.47
CA VAL A 95 -4.45 -4.63 -38.07
C VAL A 95 -4.49 -6.13 -37.80
N ASP A 96 -5.57 -6.59 -37.16
CA ASP A 96 -5.86 -8.02 -37.04
C ASP A 96 -6.20 -8.61 -38.42
N THR A 97 -5.56 -9.72 -38.75
CA THR A 97 -5.75 -10.46 -40.00
C THR A 97 -6.18 -11.91 -39.76
N SER A 98 -6.66 -12.23 -38.57
CA SER A 98 -7.12 -13.57 -38.23
C SER A 98 -8.29 -14.05 -39.08
N ALA A 99 -8.57 -15.34 -39.02
CA ALA A 99 -9.60 -15.96 -39.85
C ALA A 99 -11.00 -15.33 -39.68
N SER A 100 -11.31 -14.77 -38.50
CA SER A 100 -12.60 -14.10 -38.25
C SER A 100 -12.72 -12.75 -38.98
N MET A 101 -11.61 -12.06 -39.22
CA MET A 101 -11.56 -10.81 -39.99
C MET A 101 -11.91 -10.99 -41.48
N ASN A 102 -11.84 -12.23 -42.00
CA ASN A 102 -12.21 -12.56 -43.38
C ASN A 102 -13.74 -12.69 -43.59
N ARG A 103 -14.56 -12.54 -42.54
CA ARG A 103 -16.02 -12.61 -42.62
C ARG A 103 -16.61 -11.24 -42.92
N ASP A 104 -17.74 -11.23 -43.62
CA ASP A 104 -18.62 -10.07 -43.80
C ASP A 104 -17.96 -8.78 -44.33
N GLY A 105 -16.75 -8.89 -44.92
CA GLY A 105 -15.97 -7.77 -45.43
C GLY A 105 -15.24 -6.95 -44.34
N THR A 106 -15.13 -7.46 -43.11
CA THR A 106 -14.53 -6.74 -41.98
C THR A 106 -13.09 -6.31 -42.24
N LEU A 107 -12.22 -7.19 -42.73
CA LEU A 107 -10.85 -6.81 -43.10
C LEU A 107 -10.81 -5.76 -44.22
N THR A 108 -11.69 -5.88 -45.22
CA THR A 108 -11.77 -4.89 -46.30
C THR A 108 -12.20 -3.52 -45.76
N ALA A 109 -13.10 -3.48 -44.78
CA ALA A 109 -13.50 -2.23 -44.13
C ALA A 109 -12.37 -1.66 -43.27
N ALA A 110 -11.67 -2.50 -42.51
CA ALA A 110 -10.53 -2.10 -41.69
C ALA A 110 -9.40 -1.50 -42.54
N THR A 111 -8.94 -2.22 -43.57
CA THR A 111 -7.90 -1.74 -44.49
C THR A 111 -8.31 -0.44 -45.20
N LYS A 112 -9.56 -0.34 -45.66
CA LYS A 112 -10.10 0.90 -46.24
C LYS A 112 -10.10 2.07 -45.25
N ALA A 113 -10.45 1.85 -43.99
CA ALA A 113 -10.44 2.89 -42.96
C ALA A 113 -9.00 3.34 -42.64
N VAL A 114 -8.04 2.41 -42.67
CA VAL A 114 -6.60 2.75 -42.54
C VAL A 114 -6.12 3.55 -43.74
N ASP A 115 -6.54 3.22 -44.97
CA ASP A 115 -6.24 4.03 -46.16
C ASP A 115 -6.75 5.47 -46.02
N GLN A 116 -7.98 5.65 -45.53
CA GLN A 116 -8.55 6.98 -45.26
C GLN A 116 -7.76 7.73 -44.17
N LEU A 117 -7.28 7.02 -43.15
CA LEU A 117 -6.41 7.62 -42.13
C LEU A 117 -5.07 8.08 -42.72
N ILE A 118 -4.52 7.36 -43.70
CA ILE A 118 -3.28 7.75 -44.40
C ILE A 118 -3.51 9.01 -45.25
N ASP A 119 -4.65 9.11 -45.95
CA ASP A 119 -5.01 10.29 -46.75
C ASP A 119 -5.07 11.58 -45.90
N GLU A 120 -5.42 11.45 -44.62
CA GLU A 120 -5.56 12.57 -43.66
C GLU A 120 -4.35 12.75 -42.75
N LEU A 121 -3.25 12.03 -43.00
CA LEU A 121 -2.03 12.10 -42.19
C LEU A 121 -1.38 13.50 -42.31
N PRO A 122 -1.11 14.20 -41.19
CA PRO A 122 -0.46 15.50 -41.25
C PRO A 122 0.94 15.42 -41.89
N VAL A 123 1.31 16.46 -42.64
CA VAL A 123 2.60 16.49 -43.35
C VAL A 123 3.76 16.39 -42.38
N GLY A 124 4.58 15.34 -42.52
CA GLY A 124 5.77 15.09 -41.71
C GLY A 124 5.51 14.24 -40.47
N ASP A 125 4.27 13.83 -40.21
CA ASP A 125 3.95 12.86 -39.15
C ASP A 125 4.24 11.44 -39.66
N PRO A 126 5.10 10.67 -38.97
CA PRO A 126 5.46 9.34 -39.44
C PRO A 126 4.46 8.28 -38.99
N MET A 127 4.18 7.33 -39.88
CA MET A 127 3.32 6.18 -39.60
C MET A 127 4.04 4.86 -39.90
N ALA A 128 3.75 3.83 -39.10
CA ALA A 128 4.09 2.43 -39.40
C ALA A 128 2.82 1.58 -39.45
N VAL A 129 2.84 0.50 -40.24
CA VAL A 129 1.72 -0.42 -40.38
C VAL A 129 2.20 -1.84 -40.04
N LEU A 130 1.53 -2.45 -39.08
CA LEU A 130 1.71 -3.84 -38.68
C LEU A 130 0.42 -4.60 -38.96
N SER A 131 0.58 -5.87 -39.31
CA SER A 131 -0.51 -6.83 -39.35
C SER A 131 -0.19 -8.00 -38.42
N PHE A 132 -1.20 -8.71 -37.94
CA PHE A 132 -0.97 -9.91 -37.15
C PHE A 132 -2.03 -10.98 -37.34
N ASN A 133 -1.62 -12.23 -37.19
CA ASN A 133 -2.46 -13.41 -37.09
C ASN A 133 -1.85 -14.36 -36.04
N ASP A 134 -1.34 -15.54 -36.42
CA ASP A 134 -0.49 -16.40 -35.59
C ASP A 134 0.90 -15.81 -35.34
N SER A 135 1.30 -14.81 -36.12
CA SER A 135 2.56 -14.08 -35.99
C SER A 135 2.38 -12.61 -36.36
N VAL A 136 3.37 -11.78 -36.04
CA VAL A 136 3.35 -10.33 -36.30
C VAL A 136 4.20 -10.01 -37.52
N SER A 137 3.61 -9.30 -38.48
CA SER A 137 4.29 -8.79 -39.67
C SER A 137 4.40 -7.27 -39.59
N VAL A 138 5.59 -6.73 -39.83
CA VAL A 138 5.79 -5.30 -40.03
C VAL A 138 5.65 -5.04 -41.53
N GLU A 139 4.45 -4.66 -41.97
CA GLU A 139 4.16 -4.39 -43.38
C GLU A 139 4.97 -3.19 -43.89
N THR A 140 5.10 -2.18 -43.05
CA THR A 140 6.10 -1.12 -43.23
C THR A 140 6.53 -0.55 -41.89
N GLY A 141 7.82 -0.23 -41.77
CA GLY A 141 8.34 0.58 -40.67
C GLY A 141 7.87 2.03 -40.77
N PHE A 142 8.32 2.86 -39.83
CA PHE A 142 7.97 4.28 -39.82
C PHE A 142 8.42 4.99 -41.10
N THR A 143 7.47 5.63 -41.78
CA THR A 143 7.69 6.41 -42.98
C THR A 143 6.72 7.60 -43.00
N THR A 144 7.07 8.64 -43.76
CA THR A 144 6.18 9.75 -44.11
C THR A 144 5.72 9.67 -45.57
N ASP A 145 6.12 8.61 -46.29
CA ASP A 145 5.73 8.35 -47.67
C ASP A 145 4.35 7.66 -47.69
N THR A 146 3.33 8.41 -48.11
CA THR A 146 1.95 7.92 -48.17
C THR A 146 1.76 6.83 -49.21
N ASP A 147 2.50 6.84 -50.33
CA ASP A 147 2.40 5.80 -51.36
C ASP A 147 2.95 4.46 -50.84
N GLN A 148 4.01 4.51 -50.04
CA GLN A 148 4.53 3.34 -49.32
C GLN A 148 3.51 2.80 -48.31
N LEU A 149 2.83 3.67 -47.57
CA LEU A 149 1.80 3.28 -46.60
C LEU A 149 0.60 2.62 -47.28
N HIS A 150 0.05 3.22 -48.35
CA HIS A 150 -1.04 2.61 -49.12
C HIS A 150 -0.64 1.26 -49.72
N SER A 151 0.59 1.15 -50.22
CA SER A 151 1.12 -0.12 -50.75
C SER A 151 1.21 -1.19 -49.66
N ALA A 152 1.61 -0.82 -48.45
CA ALA A 152 1.66 -1.74 -47.31
C ALA A 152 0.25 -2.23 -46.92
N VAL A 153 -0.73 -1.32 -46.82
CA VAL A 153 -2.13 -1.67 -46.49
C VAL A 153 -2.78 -2.55 -47.55
N ALA A 154 -2.55 -2.25 -48.84
CA ALA A 154 -3.13 -3.01 -49.94
C ALA A 154 -2.68 -4.49 -50.00
N ASN A 155 -1.54 -4.82 -49.38
CA ASN A 155 -1.01 -6.19 -49.33
C ASN A 155 -1.53 -7.01 -48.13
N ILE A 156 -2.27 -6.39 -47.21
CA ILE A 156 -2.80 -7.06 -46.02
C ILE A 156 -3.92 -8.01 -46.42
N ALA A 157 -3.79 -9.28 -46.02
CA ALA A 157 -4.79 -10.31 -46.28
C ALA A 157 -4.93 -11.28 -45.09
N ALA A 158 -6.15 -11.73 -44.82
CA ALA A 158 -6.43 -12.70 -43.76
C ALA A 158 -6.24 -14.16 -44.23
N PRO A 159 -5.43 -14.99 -43.55
CA PRO A 159 -5.46 -16.44 -43.73
C PRO A 159 -6.82 -17.05 -43.38
N ARG A 160 -7.10 -18.23 -43.95
CA ARG A 160 -8.36 -18.96 -43.73
C ARG A 160 -8.49 -19.58 -42.32
N ASP A 161 -7.36 -19.83 -41.65
CA ASP A 161 -7.25 -20.59 -40.41
C ASP A 161 -6.39 -19.89 -39.34
N GLY A 162 -5.98 -18.64 -39.56
CA GLY A 162 -5.10 -17.91 -38.64
C GLY A 162 -5.78 -17.53 -37.33
N LYS A 163 -5.02 -17.58 -36.23
CA LYS A 163 -5.41 -17.14 -34.88
C LYS A 163 -4.97 -15.68 -34.65
N ARG A 164 -4.93 -15.24 -33.38
CA ARG A 164 -4.70 -13.84 -32.96
C ARG A 164 -3.61 -13.72 -31.89
N ALA A 165 -2.39 -13.40 -32.30
CA ALA A 165 -1.23 -13.08 -31.47
C ALA A 165 -1.21 -11.57 -31.15
N LEU A 166 -2.31 -11.09 -30.57
CA LEU A 166 -2.57 -9.67 -30.27
C LEU A 166 -1.54 -9.10 -29.30
N TYR A 167 -1.21 -9.83 -28.23
CA TYR A 167 -0.22 -9.34 -27.25
C TYR A 167 1.16 -9.24 -27.86
N GLU A 168 1.57 -10.19 -28.71
CA GLU A 168 2.83 -10.10 -29.44
C GLU A 168 2.84 -8.91 -30.40
N ALA A 169 1.72 -8.63 -31.08
CA ALA A 169 1.59 -7.49 -31.99
C ALA A 169 1.74 -6.14 -31.27
N LEU A 170 1.02 -5.96 -30.16
CA LEU A 170 1.13 -4.75 -29.33
C LEU A 170 2.52 -4.62 -28.69
N HIS A 171 3.11 -5.74 -28.27
CA HIS A 171 4.46 -5.72 -27.73
C HIS A 171 5.49 -5.29 -28.80
N ARG A 172 5.38 -5.84 -30.01
CA ARG A 172 6.23 -5.47 -31.15
C ARG A 172 6.04 -4.01 -31.55
N ALA A 173 4.82 -3.49 -31.51
CA ALA A 173 4.52 -2.08 -31.75
C ALA A 173 5.22 -1.18 -30.72
N GLY A 174 5.13 -1.51 -29.42
CA GLY A 174 5.81 -0.76 -28.35
C GLY A 174 7.34 -0.75 -28.50
N LEU A 175 7.93 -1.88 -28.89
CA LEU A 175 9.37 -1.96 -29.18
C LEU A 175 9.76 -1.11 -30.39
N LEU A 176 9.01 -1.21 -31.48
CA LEU A 176 9.24 -0.42 -32.69
C LEU A 176 9.16 1.09 -32.40
N MET A 177 8.18 1.51 -31.59
CA MET A 177 8.04 2.90 -31.15
C MET A 177 9.26 3.36 -30.33
N THR A 178 9.74 2.51 -29.42
CA THR A 178 10.89 2.82 -28.56
C THR A 178 12.18 2.96 -29.37
N ASP A 179 12.43 2.02 -30.30
CA ASP A 179 13.57 2.07 -31.21
C ASP A 179 13.53 3.35 -32.06
N GLN A 180 12.35 3.73 -32.50
CA GLN A 180 12.17 4.89 -33.34
C GLN A 180 12.36 6.22 -32.59
N LYS A 181 11.84 6.34 -31.37
CA LYS A 181 12.10 7.51 -30.49
C LYS A 181 13.60 7.75 -30.28
N ARG A 182 14.40 6.68 -30.23
CA ARG A 182 15.87 6.78 -30.14
C ARG A 182 16.49 7.39 -31.39
N LEU A 183 15.93 7.12 -32.57
CA LEU A 183 16.40 7.67 -33.85
C LEU A 183 15.99 9.13 -34.04
N TRP A 184 14.80 9.51 -33.57
CA TRP A 184 14.28 10.88 -33.64
C TRP A 184 14.49 11.69 -32.36
N SER A 185 15.57 11.45 -31.61
CA SER A 185 15.78 12.07 -30.28
C SER A 185 15.77 13.61 -30.26
N THR A 186 15.80 14.28 -31.42
CA THR A 186 15.74 15.74 -31.58
C THR A 186 14.35 16.27 -31.94
N VAL A 187 13.39 15.41 -32.28
CA VAL A 187 12.01 15.78 -32.63
C VAL A 187 11.11 15.34 -31.48
N ASP A 188 10.32 16.25 -30.94
CA ASP A 188 9.34 15.88 -29.92
C ASP A 188 8.18 15.14 -30.60
N THR A 189 8.09 13.83 -30.36
CA THR A 189 7.06 12.97 -30.96
C THR A 189 6.12 12.44 -29.89
N GLN A 190 4.82 12.61 -30.09
CA GLN A 190 3.80 11.92 -29.33
C GLN A 190 3.51 10.55 -29.96
N ALA A 191 3.61 9.50 -29.16
CA ALA A 191 3.45 8.13 -29.62
C ALA A 191 1.99 7.66 -29.51
N ASN A 192 1.49 7.07 -30.59
CA ASN A 192 0.15 6.49 -30.67
C ASN A 192 0.22 5.08 -31.28
N VAL A 193 -0.56 4.16 -30.74
CA VAL A 193 -0.83 2.84 -31.33
C VAL A 193 -2.33 2.75 -31.57
N ILE A 194 -2.74 2.45 -32.79
CA ILE A 194 -4.13 2.20 -33.16
C ILE A 194 -4.26 0.71 -33.49
N LEU A 195 -5.06 -0.02 -32.72
CA LEU A 195 -5.31 -1.46 -32.91
C LEU A 195 -6.70 -1.65 -33.49
N LEU A 196 -6.82 -2.37 -34.60
CA LEU A 196 -8.09 -2.82 -35.16
C LEU A 196 -8.17 -4.33 -34.95
N THR A 197 -9.10 -4.79 -34.10
CA THR A 197 -9.24 -6.22 -33.74
C THR A 197 -10.70 -6.59 -33.54
N ASP A 198 -11.04 -7.85 -33.83
CA ASP A 198 -12.39 -8.39 -33.58
C ASP A 198 -12.50 -9.22 -32.29
N GLY A 199 -11.42 -9.33 -31.52
CA GLY A 199 -11.51 -9.91 -30.18
C GLY A 199 -10.20 -10.14 -29.44
N PRO A 200 -10.22 -11.01 -28.41
CA PRO A 200 -9.08 -11.21 -27.51
C PRO A 200 -7.95 -12.04 -28.12
N ASP A 201 -6.78 -11.98 -27.48
CA ASP A 201 -5.62 -12.82 -27.81
C ASP A 201 -5.95 -14.33 -27.74
N SER A 202 -5.41 -15.12 -28.66
CA SER A 202 -5.58 -16.58 -28.71
C SER A 202 -4.33 -17.36 -29.15
N ALA A 203 -3.22 -16.66 -29.43
CA ALA A 203 -2.03 -17.27 -30.03
C ALA A 203 -0.70 -16.71 -29.53
N SER A 204 -0.68 -15.63 -28.74
CA SER A 204 0.59 -15.11 -28.24
C SER A 204 1.28 -16.12 -27.34
N ASP A 205 2.56 -16.39 -27.62
CA ASP A 205 3.40 -17.25 -26.80
C ASP A 205 4.49 -16.41 -26.11
N GLY A 206 4.68 -16.61 -24.80
CA GLY A 206 5.66 -15.88 -24.01
C GLY A 206 5.40 -14.39 -23.74
N VAL A 207 4.45 -13.75 -24.44
CA VAL A 207 4.06 -12.34 -24.20
C VAL A 207 2.66 -12.26 -23.60
N GLY A 208 2.56 -11.65 -22.42
CA GLY A 208 1.29 -11.46 -21.72
C GLY A 208 0.93 -9.99 -21.51
N ARG A 209 -0.30 -9.75 -21.07
CA ARG A 209 -0.87 -8.41 -20.81
C ARG A 209 0.05 -7.47 -20.01
N ARG A 210 0.76 -7.97 -18.99
CA ARG A 210 1.67 -7.15 -18.17
C ARG A 210 2.87 -6.65 -18.96
N GLU A 211 3.41 -7.47 -19.85
CA GLU A 211 4.54 -7.11 -20.70
C GLU A 211 4.11 -6.05 -21.72
N VAL A 212 2.95 -6.23 -22.33
CA VAL A 212 2.33 -5.25 -23.23
C VAL A 212 2.13 -3.91 -22.52
N ALA A 213 1.51 -3.91 -21.33
CA ALA A 213 1.30 -2.70 -20.55
C ALA A 213 2.62 -2.03 -20.15
N SER A 214 3.67 -2.82 -19.89
CA SER A 214 5.01 -2.31 -19.57
C SER A 214 5.66 -1.64 -20.77
N VAL A 215 5.67 -2.31 -21.93
CA VAL A 215 6.33 -1.78 -23.12
C VAL A 215 5.60 -0.55 -23.68
N LEU A 216 4.26 -0.56 -23.72
CA LEU A 216 3.47 0.60 -24.16
C LEU A 216 3.76 1.82 -23.27
N ARG A 217 3.78 1.63 -21.95
CA ARG A 217 4.15 2.68 -21.00
C ARG A 217 5.57 3.18 -21.19
N SER A 218 6.54 2.27 -21.36
CA SER A 218 7.95 2.65 -21.57
C SER A 218 8.17 3.39 -22.88
N SER A 219 7.38 3.05 -23.91
CA SER A 219 7.38 3.74 -25.19
C SER A 219 6.64 5.07 -25.16
N GLY A 220 5.86 5.35 -24.10
CA GLY A 220 5.00 6.51 -23.98
C GLY A 220 3.83 6.53 -24.98
N ALA A 221 3.50 5.37 -25.56
CA ALA A 221 2.44 5.26 -26.55
C ALA A 221 1.07 5.15 -25.89
N ALA A 222 0.11 5.99 -26.32
CA ALA A 222 -1.29 5.74 -26.01
C ALA A 222 -1.87 4.69 -26.94
N LEU A 223 -2.76 3.85 -26.42
CA LEU A 223 -3.40 2.77 -27.16
C LEU A 223 -4.84 3.14 -27.48
N PHE A 224 -5.14 3.24 -28.77
CA PHE A 224 -6.49 3.42 -29.31
C PHE A 224 -6.93 2.10 -29.91
N THR A 225 -8.12 1.61 -29.57
CA THR A 225 -8.60 0.33 -30.08
C THR A 225 -9.93 0.49 -30.79
N VAL A 226 -10.03 0.01 -32.02
CA VAL A 226 -11.30 -0.23 -32.70
C VAL A 226 -11.67 -1.69 -32.46
N ASN A 227 -12.70 -1.91 -31.64
CA ASN A 227 -13.23 -3.24 -31.38
C ASN A 227 -14.30 -3.58 -32.42
N LEU A 228 -13.99 -4.52 -33.29
CA LEU A 228 -14.82 -4.97 -34.40
C LEU A 228 -15.75 -6.08 -33.88
N ALA A 229 -16.89 -5.70 -33.32
CA ALA A 229 -17.79 -6.68 -32.72
C ALA A 229 -18.36 -7.62 -33.80
N HIS A 230 -18.42 -8.91 -33.49
CA HIS A 230 -19.22 -9.89 -34.22
C HIS A 230 -20.30 -10.45 -33.29
N ASP A 231 -21.43 -10.87 -33.87
CA ASP A 231 -22.63 -11.39 -33.18
C ASP A 231 -22.26 -12.27 -31.97
N GLY A 232 -22.43 -11.73 -30.74
CA GLY A 232 -22.16 -12.44 -29.50
C GLY A 232 -21.59 -11.60 -28.35
N GLY A 233 -21.11 -10.39 -28.63
CA GLY A 233 -20.50 -9.52 -27.61
C GLY A 233 -19.10 -10.00 -27.24
N THR A 234 -18.10 -9.18 -27.53
CA THR A 234 -16.72 -9.45 -27.13
C THR A 234 -16.59 -9.17 -25.63
N ASP A 235 -15.88 -10.03 -24.88
CA ASP A 235 -15.43 -9.70 -23.51
C ASP A 235 -14.32 -8.64 -23.62
N THR A 236 -14.70 -7.36 -23.73
CA THR A 236 -13.81 -6.22 -24.00
C THR A 236 -12.99 -5.79 -22.78
N GLY A 237 -13.35 -6.23 -21.58
CA GLY A 237 -12.75 -5.75 -20.34
C GLY A 237 -11.24 -5.98 -20.23
N MET A 238 -10.67 -6.88 -21.04
CA MET A 238 -9.22 -7.09 -21.10
C MET A 238 -8.47 -6.02 -21.92
N LEU A 239 -9.08 -5.49 -22.98
CA LEU A 239 -8.49 -4.43 -23.81
C LEU A 239 -8.66 -3.08 -23.13
N ASP A 240 -9.80 -2.86 -22.47
CA ASP A 240 -10.08 -1.63 -21.73
C ASP A 240 -9.01 -1.39 -20.63
N ASP A 241 -8.60 -2.41 -19.86
CA ASP A 241 -7.50 -2.27 -18.88
C ASP A 241 -6.15 -1.89 -19.53
N LEU A 242 -5.88 -2.33 -20.76
CA LEU A 242 -4.66 -1.93 -21.48
C LEU A 242 -4.75 -0.50 -21.98
N VAL A 243 -5.92 -0.11 -22.50
CA VAL A 243 -6.22 1.24 -22.99
C VAL A 243 -6.15 2.27 -21.88
N ASP A 244 -6.81 1.99 -20.74
CA ASP A 244 -6.81 2.85 -19.55
C ASP A 244 -5.37 3.11 -19.09
N ARG A 245 -4.58 2.04 -18.95
CA ARG A 245 -3.16 2.14 -18.56
C ARG A 245 -2.29 2.84 -19.62
N ALA A 246 -2.62 2.76 -20.89
CA ALA A 246 -1.86 3.43 -21.95
C ALA A 246 -2.27 4.91 -22.10
N GLY A 247 -3.44 5.30 -21.60
CA GLY A 247 -3.98 6.65 -21.72
C GLY A 247 -4.62 6.94 -23.09
N GLY A 248 -5.31 5.96 -23.67
CA GLY A 248 -6.06 6.10 -24.93
C GLY A 248 -7.57 5.88 -24.77
N MET A 249 -8.22 5.35 -25.81
CA MET A 249 -9.67 5.04 -25.78
C MET A 249 -10.04 3.84 -26.65
N THR A 250 -11.14 3.17 -26.29
CA THR A 250 -11.77 2.12 -27.08
C THR A 250 -12.96 2.70 -27.84
N VAL A 251 -13.08 2.35 -29.13
CA VAL A 251 -14.24 2.66 -29.97
C VAL A 251 -14.85 1.37 -30.49
N GLU A 252 -16.15 1.22 -30.30
CA GLU A 252 -16.89 0.06 -30.79
C GLU A 252 -17.30 0.24 -32.25
N ALA A 253 -17.04 -0.78 -33.05
CA ALA A 253 -17.47 -0.88 -34.43
C ALA A 253 -18.30 -2.17 -34.59
N PRO A 254 -19.63 -2.10 -34.38
CA PRO A 254 -20.49 -3.29 -34.36
C PRO A 254 -20.61 -4.02 -35.69
N ASP A 255 -20.23 -3.37 -36.79
CA ASP A 255 -20.25 -3.97 -38.12
C ASP A 255 -19.20 -3.34 -39.05
N ALA A 256 -18.96 -3.97 -40.20
CA ALA A 256 -18.01 -3.50 -41.21
C ALA A 256 -18.31 -2.07 -41.72
N LYS A 257 -19.54 -1.56 -41.63
CA LYS A 257 -19.89 -0.20 -42.08
C LYS A 257 -19.53 0.86 -41.04
N SER A 258 -19.50 0.49 -39.77
CA SER A 258 -19.15 1.37 -38.66
C SER A 258 -17.64 1.58 -38.47
N VAL A 259 -16.80 0.75 -39.11
CA VAL A 259 -15.33 0.79 -38.94
C VAL A 259 -14.72 2.13 -39.34
N SER A 260 -15.14 2.71 -40.47
CA SER A 260 -14.64 4.03 -40.88
C SER A 260 -15.02 5.10 -39.86
N THR A 261 -16.27 5.10 -39.40
CA THR A 261 -16.74 6.03 -38.36
C THR A 261 -15.93 5.89 -37.06
N ALA A 262 -15.56 4.67 -36.68
CA ALA A 262 -14.76 4.41 -35.49
C ALA A 262 -13.31 4.94 -35.63
N VAL A 263 -12.68 4.71 -36.79
CA VAL A 263 -11.36 5.27 -37.09
C VAL A 263 -11.40 6.80 -37.16
N ASP A 264 -12.44 7.39 -37.74
CA ASP A 264 -12.65 8.85 -37.77
C ASP A 264 -12.79 9.42 -36.36
N GLN A 265 -13.46 8.71 -35.43
CA GLN A 265 -13.53 9.13 -34.03
C GLN A 265 -12.15 9.14 -33.37
N ILE A 266 -11.32 8.12 -33.60
CA ILE A 266 -9.94 8.09 -33.10
C ILE A 266 -9.12 9.22 -33.72
N GLN A 267 -9.24 9.48 -35.01
CA GLN A 267 -8.50 10.53 -35.69
C GLN A 267 -8.92 11.94 -35.21
N ARG A 268 -10.21 12.16 -34.95
CA ARG A 268 -10.70 13.36 -34.25
C ARG A 268 -10.15 13.48 -32.84
N ALA A 269 -10.06 12.39 -32.10
CA ALA A 269 -9.45 12.38 -30.78
C ALA A 269 -7.96 12.77 -30.88
N LEU A 270 -7.21 12.14 -31.79
CA LEU A 270 -5.79 12.43 -32.02
C LEU A 270 -5.53 13.90 -32.40
N SER A 271 -6.43 14.53 -33.16
CA SER A 271 -6.35 15.95 -33.50
C SER A 271 -6.86 16.90 -32.40
N SER A 272 -7.71 16.41 -31.49
CA SER A 272 -8.29 17.19 -30.37
C SER A 272 -7.41 17.14 -29.12
N GLN A 273 -6.14 17.48 -29.31
CA GLN A 273 -5.14 17.49 -28.25
C GLN A 273 -4.61 18.88 -27.98
N TYR A 274 -4.33 19.13 -26.71
CA TYR A 274 -3.96 20.45 -26.22
C TYR A 274 -2.83 20.35 -25.21
N VAL A 275 -2.04 21.42 -25.15
CA VAL A 275 -0.98 21.61 -24.18
C VAL A 275 -1.35 22.78 -23.28
N ALA A 276 -1.63 22.48 -22.02
CA ALA A 276 -1.80 23.44 -20.95
C ALA A 276 -0.44 23.74 -20.30
N THR A 277 0.07 24.95 -20.50
CA THR A 277 1.35 25.39 -19.93
C THR A 277 1.13 26.26 -18.71
N PHE A 278 1.82 25.97 -17.60
CA PHE A 278 1.74 26.77 -16.38
C PHE A 278 3.09 26.83 -15.65
N LYS A 279 3.23 27.80 -14.74
CA LYS A 279 4.39 27.91 -13.85
C LYS A 279 4.17 27.12 -12.55
N SER A 280 5.00 26.11 -12.31
CA SER A 280 4.94 25.31 -11.08
C SER A 280 5.54 26.08 -9.90
N THR A 281 4.94 25.90 -8.73
CA THR A 281 5.48 26.41 -7.46
C THR A 281 6.18 25.35 -6.63
N ALA A 282 6.16 24.09 -7.07
CA ALA A 282 6.83 22.99 -6.39
C ALA A 282 8.35 23.03 -6.66
N GLY A 283 9.13 23.06 -5.58
CA GLY A 283 10.59 23.08 -5.69
C GLY A 283 11.21 21.70 -5.92
N LYS A 284 10.66 20.64 -5.32
CA LYS A 284 11.14 19.24 -5.42
C LYS A 284 10.00 18.26 -5.13
N GLY A 285 10.11 17.04 -5.64
CA GLY A 285 9.23 15.91 -5.31
C GLY A 285 8.11 15.68 -6.33
N SER A 286 7.18 14.80 -5.95
CA SER A 286 5.97 14.48 -6.72
C SER A 286 4.89 15.52 -6.45
N VAL A 287 4.22 15.96 -7.51
CA VAL A 287 3.22 17.04 -7.49
C VAL A 287 1.92 16.49 -8.07
N GLU A 288 0.80 16.69 -7.37
CA GLU A 288 -0.53 16.38 -7.88
C GLU A 288 -1.03 17.53 -8.75
N ILE A 289 -1.60 17.19 -9.90
CA ILE A 289 -2.37 18.11 -10.72
C ILE A 289 -3.80 17.59 -10.91
N SER A 290 -4.77 18.50 -10.91
CA SER A 290 -6.14 18.21 -11.34
C SER A 290 -6.49 19.13 -12.49
N LEU A 291 -6.82 18.54 -13.64
CA LEU A 291 -7.30 19.22 -14.83
C LEU A 291 -8.81 19.03 -14.92
N THR A 292 -9.55 20.13 -15.02
CA THR A 292 -11.01 20.13 -15.19
C THR A 292 -11.36 20.85 -16.49
N VAL A 293 -12.13 20.19 -17.37
CA VAL A 293 -12.67 20.74 -18.62
C VAL A 293 -14.13 20.32 -18.71
N GLY A 294 -15.07 21.28 -18.81
CA GLY A 294 -16.50 20.98 -18.77
C GLY A 294 -16.92 20.33 -17.44
N SER A 295 -17.59 19.18 -17.50
CA SER A 295 -17.92 18.32 -16.34
C SER A 295 -16.77 17.40 -15.92
N GLU A 296 -15.79 17.19 -16.79
CA GLU A 296 -14.78 16.16 -16.61
C GLU A 296 -13.61 16.66 -15.78
N THR A 297 -13.14 15.83 -14.86
CA THR A 297 -11.96 16.13 -14.05
C THR A 297 -11.01 14.94 -14.04
N GLN A 298 -9.81 15.15 -14.58
CA GLN A 298 -8.74 14.17 -14.58
C GLN A 298 -7.64 14.58 -13.59
N LYS A 299 -7.24 13.64 -12.73
CA LYS A 299 -6.08 13.80 -11.85
C LYS A 299 -4.86 13.14 -12.45
N ALA A 300 -3.71 13.79 -12.31
CA ALA A 300 -2.42 13.28 -12.72
C ALA A 300 -1.34 13.68 -11.71
N SER A 301 -0.16 13.08 -11.82
CA SER A 301 0.99 13.48 -11.03
C SER A 301 2.25 13.57 -11.87
N PHE A 302 3.17 14.44 -11.45
CA PHE A 302 4.48 14.57 -12.09
C PHE A 302 5.58 14.74 -11.06
N VAL A 303 6.81 14.38 -11.44
CA VAL A 303 8.01 14.67 -10.64
C VAL A 303 8.68 15.90 -11.21
N THR A 304 8.93 16.89 -10.35
CA THR A 304 9.70 18.10 -10.72
C THR A 304 11.03 17.75 -11.38
N GLY A 305 11.32 18.35 -12.53
CA GLY A 305 12.54 18.09 -13.32
C GLY A 305 12.47 16.87 -14.23
N ALA A 306 11.34 16.18 -14.31
CA ALA A 306 11.15 15.00 -15.16
C ALA A 306 10.01 15.21 -16.18
N ARG A 307 9.96 14.31 -17.17
CA ARG A 307 8.86 14.18 -18.13
C ARG A 307 8.18 12.84 -17.90
N SER A 308 6.87 12.86 -17.75
CA SER A 308 6.00 11.69 -17.60
C SER A 308 5.12 11.54 -18.83
N GLU A 309 4.96 10.31 -19.34
CA GLU A 309 4.14 9.98 -20.52
C GLU A 309 3.28 8.73 -20.25
N GLY A 310 2.09 8.65 -20.87
CA GLY A 310 1.17 7.51 -20.75
C GLY A 310 0.79 7.20 -19.30
N ALA A 311 0.76 5.93 -18.89
CA ALA A 311 0.47 5.52 -17.50
C ALA A 311 1.34 6.22 -16.43
N ALA A 312 2.50 6.78 -16.78
CA ALA A 312 3.34 7.49 -15.82
C ALA A 312 2.77 8.87 -15.43
N THR A 313 1.73 9.36 -16.12
CA THR A 313 0.95 10.53 -15.71
C THR A 313 -0.16 10.18 -14.73
N GLU A 314 -0.58 8.90 -14.64
CA GLU A 314 -1.64 8.49 -13.73
C GLU A 314 -1.29 8.86 -12.29
N PHE A 315 -2.28 9.39 -11.58
CA PHE A 315 -2.16 9.69 -10.17
C PHE A 315 -2.04 8.38 -9.37
N VAL A 316 -0.82 7.96 -9.05
CA VAL A 316 -0.60 7.00 -7.97
C VAL A 316 -0.76 7.78 -6.68
N ALA A 317 -1.96 7.71 -6.08
CA ALA A 317 -2.17 8.19 -4.73
C ALA A 317 -1.03 7.63 -3.86
N PRO A 318 -0.25 8.47 -3.13
CA PRO A 318 0.70 7.93 -2.19
C PRO A 318 -0.09 6.96 -1.31
N ALA A 319 0.36 5.70 -1.22
CA ALA A 319 -0.26 4.73 -0.33
C ALA A 319 -0.47 5.45 1.00
N LYS A 320 -1.72 5.55 1.49
CA LYS A 320 -2.07 6.26 2.73
C LYS A 320 -1.22 5.69 3.85
N GLY A 321 -0.05 6.27 4.02
CA GLY A 321 1.09 5.67 4.70
C GLY A 321 1.11 6.20 6.11
N GLY A 322 0.24 5.64 6.93
CA GLY A 322 0.23 5.87 8.37
C GLY A 322 -1.10 5.47 8.97
N ILE A 323 -1.04 4.59 9.97
CA ILE A 323 -2.19 4.19 10.76
C ILE A 323 -2.51 5.37 11.69
N GLY A 324 -3.54 6.16 11.38
CA GLY A 324 -4.07 7.19 12.27
C GLY A 324 -4.43 8.52 11.60
N PRO A 325 -5.04 9.46 12.36
CA PRO A 325 -5.31 10.83 11.93
C PRO A 325 -4.07 11.60 11.42
N GLU A 326 -4.20 12.40 10.36
CA GLU A 326 -3.09 13.14 9.73
C GLU A 326 -2.31 14.07 10.69
N TRP A 327 -2.95 14.62 11.71
CA TRP A 327 -2.30 15.47 12.71
C TRP A 327 -1.27 14.73 13.58
N LEU A 328 -1.34 13.39 13.65
CA LEU A 328 -0.37 12.56 14.37
C LEU A 328 0.93 12.34 13.57
N HIS A 329 0.88 12.49 12.24
CA HIS A 329 2.03 12.33 11.36
C HIS A 329 2.92 13.59 11.31
N GLY A 330 2.44 14.72 11.82
CA GLY A 330 3.23 15.95 11.98
C GLY A 330 4.24 15.87 13.13
N SER A 331 5.21 16.79 13.13
CA SER A 331 6.24 16.87 14.18
C SER A 331 5.66 17.00 15.59
N THR A 332 4.51 17.66 15.73
CA THR A 332 3.78 17.81 17.00
C THR A 332 3.14 16.49 17.46
N GLY A 333 2.60 15.71 16.52
CA GLY A 333 2.03 14.39 16.76
C GLY A 333 3.07 13.38 17.25
N MET A 334 4.25 13.35 16.61
CA MET A 334 5.38 12.53 17.09
C MET A 334 5.80 12.89 18.51
N VAL A 335 5.94 14.18 18.82
CA VAL A 335 6.31 14.62 20.17
C VAL A 335 5.27 14.18 21.20
N LEU A 336 3.98 14.29 20.88
CA LEU A 336 2.90 13.83 21.77
C LEU A 336 3.03 12.33 22.09
N ILE A 337 3.28 11.50 21.07
CA ILE A 337 3.40 10.05 21.24
C ILE A 337 4.63 9.69 22.07
N VAL A 338 5.76 10.35 21.80
CA VAL A 338 6.99 10.17 22.59
C VAL A 338 6.75 10.54 24.05
N VAL A 339 6.06 11.65 24.32
CA VAL A 339 5.72 12.08 25.68
C VAL A 339 4.77 11.10 26.36
N LEU A 340 3.71 10.65 25.69
CA LEU A 340 2.77 9.68 26.25
C LEU A 340 3.43 8.32 26.54
N THR A 341 4.32 7.87 25.65
CA THR A 341 5.09 6.64 25.84
C THR A 341 6.06 6.80 27.02
N ALA A 342 6.75 7.94 27.12
CA ALA A 342 7.64 8.23 28.23
C ALA A 342 6.88 8.30 29.58
N LEU A 343 5.68 8.88 29.60
CA LEU A 343 4.81 8.90 30.78
C LEU A 343 4.32 7.52 31.18
N ALA A 344 3.95 6.68 30.21
CA ALA A 344 3.54 5.30 30.47
C ALA A 344 4.69 4.46 31.03
N ILE A 345 5.89 4.56 30.44
CA ILE A 345 7.11 3.92 30.93
C ILE A 345 7.46 4.44 32.34
N GLY A 346 7.44 5.76 32.54
CA GLY A 346 7.73 6.38 33.83
C GLY A 346 6.74 5.96 34.92
N GLY A 347 5.44 5.88 34.61
CA GLY A 347 4.42 5.38 35.52
C GLY A 347 4.62 3.90 35.87
N MET A 348 5.05 3.09 34.91
CA MET A 348 5.37 1.67 35.14
C MET A 348 6.62 1.51 36.01
N VAL A 349 7.68 2.27 35.76
CA VAL A 349 8.90 2.29 36.59
C VAL A 349 8.58 2.75 38.01
N TYR A 350 7.74 3.78 38.17
CA TYR A 350 7.29 4.25 39.47
C TYR A 350 6.46 3.20 40.21
N ALA A 351 5.51 2.55 39.53
CA ALA A 351 4.73 1.46 40.11
C ALA A 351 5.64 0.30 40.56
N PHE A 352 6.59 -0.10 39.72
CA PHE A 352 7.56 -1.14 40.03
C PHE A 352 8.46 -0.77 41.22
N ALA A 353 8.99 0.46 41.26
CA ALA A 353 9.80 0.95 42.36
C ALA A 353 8.99 1.01 43.68
N SER A 354 7.72 1.43 43.61
CA SER A 354 6.85 1.49 44.79
C SER A 354 6.57 0.10 45.39
N LEU A 355 6.41 -0.92 44.53
CA LEU A 355 6.25 -2.31 44.92
C LEU A 355 7.54 -2.88 45.52
N ALA A 356 8.69 -2.60 44.90
CA ALA A 356 10.00 -3.08 45.38
C ALA A 356 10.39 -2.50 46.76
N THR A 357 9.90 -1.30 47.10
CA THR A 357 10.15 -0.67 48.41
C THR A 357 9.17 -1.09 49.52
N SER A 358 8.12 -1.85 49.20
CA SER A 358 7.18 -2.37 50.21
C SER A 358 7.70 -3.67 50.82
N SER A 359 8.87 -3.59 51.45
CA SER A 359 9.39 -4.67 52.29
C SER A 359 9.05 -4.33 53.74
N ASP A 360 8.09 -5.05 54.34
CA ASP A 360 8.06 -5.35 55.80
C ASP A 360 6.85 -6.17 56.29
N ASP A 361 5.92 -6.62 55.43
CA ASP A 361 4.74 -7.39 55.91
C ASP A 361 4.89 -8.92 55.85
N GLY A 362 6.09 -9.44 55.59
CA GLY A 362 6.32 -10.87 55.35
C GLY A 362 6.10 -11.76 56.58
N LEU A 363 6.40 -11.28 57.78
CA LEU A 363 6.32 -12.09 59.00
C LEU A 363 4.95 -11.92 59.70
N SER A 364 4.42 -10.70 59.74
CA SER A 364 3.13 -10.35 60.34
C SER A 364 1.93 -10.91 59.55
N ALA A 365 2.01 -10.99 58.22
CA ALA A 365 0.94 -11.55 57.39
C ALA A 365 0.82 -13.08 57.47
N VAL A 366 1.94 -13.78 57.72
CA VAL A 366 1.99 -15.25 57.84
C VAL A 366 1.60 -15.73 59.24
N LEU A 367 1.87 -14.92 60.27
CA LEU A 367 1.52 -15.24 61.67
C LEU A 367 0.08 -14.84 62.06
N ARG A 368 -0.57 -13.99 61.26
CA ARG A 368 -1.94 -13.51 61.49
C ARG A 368 -3.01 -14.59 61.70
N PRO A 369 -2.95 -15.76 61.01
CA PRO A 369 -3.88 -16.86 61.28
C PRO A 369 -3.62 -17.60 62.59
N TYR A 370 -2.48 -17.34 63.26
CA TYR A 370 -2.01 -18.05 64.44
C TYR A 370 -1.92 -17.17 65.70
N GLU A 371 -2.00 -15.84 65.58
CA GLU A 371 -1.93 -14.89 66.70
C GLU A 371 -3.27 -14.67 67.43
N GLU A 372 -4.42 -14.94 66.80
CA GLU A 372 -5.72 -14.80 67.46
C GLU A 372 -6.56 -16.07 67.33
N GLY A 373 -6.60 -16.84 68.42
CA GLY A 373 -7.67 -17.81 68.65
C GLY A 373 -9.00 -17.08 68.82
N GLY A 374 -9.80 -17.05 67.76
CA GLY A 374 -11.14 -16.49 67.80
C GLY A 374 -11.86 -16.76 66.48
N GLY A 375 -12.86 -17.63 66.51
CA GLY A 375 -13.67 -17.93 65.33
C GLY A 375 -14.63 -16.81 64.93
N VAL A 376 -15.48 -17.18 63.97
CA VAL A 376 -16.68 -16.47 63.45
C VAL A 376 -16.35 -15.24 62.58
N THR A 377 -17.03 -14.89 61.49
CA THR A 377 -18.38 -15.18 60.98
C THR A 377 -18.37 -15.02 59.45
N THR A 378 -19.14 -15.86 58.77
CA THR A 378 -19.81 -15.46 57.52
C THR A 378 -20.81 -14.36 57.87
N ASP A 379 -20.72 -13.20 57.24
CA ASP A 379 -21.88 -12.33 57.05
C ASP A 379 -21.77 -11.63 55.69
N ASP A 380 -22.79 -11.92 54.89
CA ASP A 380 -23.19 -11.20 53.69
C ASP A 380 -23.61 -9.78 54.07
N ASP A 381 -23.05 -8.76 53.40
CA ASP A 381 -23.80 -7.61 52.89
C ASP A 381 -22.86 -6.60 52.20
N GLU A 382 -22.86 -6.63 50.86
CA GLU A 382 -23.04 -5.40 50.05
C GLU A 382 -23.22 -5.76 48.57
N LYS A 383 -24.46 -6.12 48.22
CA LYS A 383 -24.96 -6.11 46.84
C LYS A 383 -25.07 -4.66 46.38
N GLY A 384 -24.09 -4.19 45.61
CA GLY A 384 -24.16 -2.86 44.99
C GLY A 384 -23.32 -2.61 43.73
N LEU A 385 -22.34 -3.48 43.41
CA LEU A 385 -21.41 -3.23 42.30
C LEU A 385 -21.20 -4.43 41.35
N ALA A 386 -21.91 -5.54 41.58
CA ALA A 386 -21.69 -6.82 40.90
C ALA A 386 -22.46 -6.99 39.56
N GLN A 387 -22.78 -5.91 38.84
CA GLN A 387 -23.53 -5.99 37.57
C GLN A 387 -22.91 -5.12 36.47
N THR A 388 -21.61 -5.20 36.26
CA THR A 388 -21.03 -4.79 34.98
C THR A 388 -20.49 -6.02 34.27
N ALA A 389 -20.92 -6.24 33.03
CA ALA A 389 -20.47 -7.33 32.15
C ALA A 389 -18.94 -7.37 31.97
N ILE A 390 -18.26 -6.25 32.27
CA ILE A 390 -16.81 -6.10 32.26
C ILE A 390 -16.17 -6.83 33.45
N LEU A 391 -16.83 -6.86 34.61
CA LEU A 391 -16.34 -7.58 35.79
C LEU A 391 -16.51 -9.09 35.61
N GLN A 392 -17.62 -9.53 34.99
CA GLN A 392 -17.79 -10.93 34.59
C GLN A 392 -16.76 -11.36 33.56
N ARG A 393 -16.45 -10.54 32.55
CA ARG A 393 -15.39 -10.85 31.57
C ARG A 393 -13.99 -10.84 32.17
N ALA A 394 -13.72 -9.95 33.12
CA ALA A 394 -12.46 -9.95 33.86
C ALA A 394 -12.33 -11.19 34.77
N VAL A 395 -13.45 -11.67 35.33
CA VAL A 395 -13.52 -12.89 36.14
C VAL A 395 -13.43 -14.16 35.27
N GLU A 396 -14.09 -14.22 34.11
CA GLU A 396 -13.95 -15.29 33.11
C GLU A 396 -12.52 -15.37 32.54
N LEU A 397 -11.88 -14.22 32.25
CA LEU A 397 -10.48 -14.16 31.82
C LEU A 397 -9.51 -14.65 32.92
N THR A 398 -9.88 -14.54 34.19
CA THR A 398 -9.11 -15.13 35.31
C THR A 398 -9.40 -16.61 35.53
N GLU A 399 -10.57 -17.11 35.17
CA GLU A 399 -10.86 -18.55 35.16
C GLU A 399 -10.06 -19.29 34.07
N ASP A 400 -9.93 -18.71 32.87
CA ASP A 400 -9.11 -19.29 31.77
C ASP A 400 -7.58 -19.19 32.03
N PHE A 401 -7.18 -18.33 32.97
CA PHE A 401 -5.81 -18.23 33.47
C PHE A 401 -5.51 -19.27 34.56
N ALA A 402 -6.54 -19.79 35.23
CA ALA A 402 -6.41 -20.82 36.26
C ALA A 402 -5.99 -22.18 35.68
N ASP A 403 -6.23 -22.46 34.41
CA ASP A 403 -5.76 -23.67 33.72
C ASP A 403 -4.23 -23.67 33.42
N LYS A 404 -3.53 -22.56 33.68
CA LYS A 404 -2.08 -22.40 33.45
C LYS A 404 -1.22 -22.54 34.71
N GLN A 405 -1.68 -23.30 35.71
CA GLN A 405 -0.96 -23.50 36.99
C GLN A 405 0.54 -23.80 36.81
N GLY A 406 0.92 -24.65 35.84
CA GLY A 406 2.33 -25.00 35.62
C GLY A 406 3.22 -23.84 35.13
N PHE A 407 2.68 -22.89 34.38
CA PHE A 407 3.45 -21.73 33.88
C PHE A 407 3.66 -20.69 34.98
N LEU A 408 2.63 -20.40 35.77
CA LEU A 408 2.72 -19.44 36.88
C LEU A 408 3.68 -19.92 37.95
N VAL A 409 3.60 -21.19 38.33
CA VAL A 409 4.54 -21.81 39.27
C VAL A 409 5.98 -21.73 38.75
N LYS A 410 6.19 -21.92 37.43
CA LYS A 410 7.52 -21.79 36.83
C LYS A 410 8.04 -20.35 36.89
N VAL A 411 7.19 -19.36 36.61
CA VAL A 411 7.56 -17.93 36.68
C VAL A 411 7.82 -17.53 38.13
N GLU A 412 6.98 -17.94 39.07
CA GLU A 412 7.13 -17.72 40.50
C GLU A 412 8.46 -18.29 41.02
N SER A 413 8.77 -19.55 40.69
CA SER A 413 10.05 -20.17 41.04
C SER A 413 11.26 -19.43 40.44
N MET A 414 11.14 -18.88 39.22
CA MET A 414 12.21 -18.07 38.63
C MET A 414 12.36 -16.70 39.31
N LEU A 415 11.26 -16.08 39.71
CA LEU A 415 11.25 -14.80 40.46
C LEU A 415 11.86 -15.00 41.85
N GLU A 416 11.49 -16.06 42.56
CA GLU A 416 12.09 -16.46 43.84
C GLU A 416 13.60 -16.69 43.71
N ARG A 417 14.02 -17.48 42.72
CA ARG A 417 15.45 -17.71 42.42
C ARG A 417 16.19 -16.43 42.03
N ALA A 418 15.50 -15.44 41.49
CA ALA A 418 16.05 -14.13 41.15
C ALA A 418 16.02 -13.12 42.31
N ASP A 419 15.47 -13.49 43.47
CA ASP A 419 15.22 -12.61 44.62
C ASP A 419 14.25 -11.46 44.38
N LEU A 420 13.33 -11.60 43.42
CA LEU A 420 12.43 -10.53 43.06
C LEU A 420 11.15 -10.61 43.91
N PRO A 421 10.79 -9.54 44.66
CA PRO A 421 9.61 -9.50 45.52
C PRO A 421 8.34 -9.23 44.68
N LEU A 422 8.03 -10.12 43.74
CA LEU A 422 6.92 -9.97 42.81
C LEU A 422 6.14 -11.27 42.70
N ARG A 423 4.81 -11.16 42.68
CA ARG A 423 3.96 -12.31 42.34
C ARG A 423 4.03 -12.56 40.83
N ALA A 424 3.95 -13.82 40.42
CA ALA A 424 3.98 -14.19 39.01
C ALA A 424 2.90 -13.46 38.18
N ALA A 425 1.70 -13.28 38.74
CA ALA A 425 0.61 -12.55 38.10
C ALA A 425 0.94 -11.06 37.89
N GLU A 426 1.59 -10.41 38.85
CA GLU A 426 1.99 -9.00 38.75
C GLU A 426 3.07 -8.81 37.70
N ALA A 427 4.10 -9.68 37.72
CA ALA A 427 5.17 -9.64 36.73
C ALA A 427 4.66 -9.84 35.30
N LEU A 428 3.74 -10.77 35.09
CA LEU A 428 3.11 -11.02 33.78
C LEU A 428 2.22 -9.87 33.34
N PHE A 429 1.48 -9.26 34.26
CA PHE A 429 0.64 -8.10 33.97
C PHE A 429 1.49 -6.90 33.50
N PHE A 430 2.53 -6.53 34.25
CA PHE A 430 3.41 -5.42 33.87
C PHE A 430 4.14 -5.70 32.55
N TYR A 431 4.59 -6.95 32.36
CA TYR A 431 5.23 -7.37 31.12
C TYR A 431 4.29 -7.27 29.92
N ALA A 432 3.06 -7.76 30.01
CA ALA A 432 2.07 -7.66 28.95
C ALA A 432 1.70 -6.20 28.65
N ALA A 433 1.51 -5.38 29.68
CA ALA A 433 1.25 -3.95 29.52
C ALA A 433 2.40 -3.22 28.82
N ALA A 434 3.65 -3.52 29.19
CA ALA A 434 4.83 -2.94 28.56
C ALA A 434 4.93 -3.31 27.07
N LEU A 435 4.66 -4.58 26.77
CA LEU A 435 4.69 -5.12 25.41
C LEU A 435 3.68 -4.42 24.50
N VAL A 436 2.47 -4.18 25.00
CA VAL A 436 1.43 -3.46 24.25
C VAL A 436 1.80 -2.00 24.04
N VAL A 437 2.19 -1.28 25.09
CA VAL A 437 2.47 0.17 24.99
C VAL A 437 3.67 0.44 24.08
N VAL A 438 4.79 -0.24 24.34
CA VAL A 438 6.02 -0.03 23.56
C VAL A 438 5.88 -0.64 22.16
N GLY A 439 5.15 -1.75 22.02
CA GLY A 439 4.83 -2.34 20.73
C GLY A 439 4.07 -1.40 19.82
N LEU A 440 2.97 -0.83 20.31
CA LEU A 440 2.17 0.13 19.56
C LEU A 440 2.96 1.40 19.25
N ALA A 441 3.73 1.92 20.22
CA ALA A 441 4.59 3.08 19.99
C ALA A 441 5.67 2.82 18.94
N SER A 442 6.31 1.65 18.96
CA SER A 442 7.36 1.28 18.00
C SER A 442 6.82 1.05 16.58
N MET A 443 5.67 0.39 16.44
CA MET A 443 4.98 0.24 15.14
C MET A 443 4.56 1.58 14.56
N PHE A 444 4.12 2.51 15.41
CA PHE A 444 3.76 3.84 14.96
C PHE A 444 4.98 4.68 14.56
N LEU A 445 6.05 4.66 15.36
CA LEU A 445 7.23 5.52 15.15
C LEU A 445 8.18 5.01 14.06
N LEU A 446 8.38 3.70 13.97
CA LEU A 446 9.35 3.10 13.04
C LEU A 446 8.68 2.58 11.76
N GLY A 447 7.35 2.38 11.78
CA GLY A 447 6.60 1.68 10.74
C GLY A 447 6.44 0.19 11.04
N PHE A 448 5.61 -0.50 10.23
CA PHE A 448 5.15 -1.86 10.52
C PHE A 448 6.29 -2.89 10.68
N VAL A 449 7.18 -2.99 9.71
CA VAL A 449 8.27 -3.99 9.70
C VAL A 449 9.30 -3.76 10.81
N PRO A 450 9.93 -2.57 10.93
CA PRO A 450 10.89 -2.32 12.01
C PRO A 450 10.23 -2.25 13.39
N GLY A 451 8.96 -1.83 13.50
CA GLY A 451 8.20 -1.89 14.75
C GLY A 451 7.91 -3.31 15.20
N LEU A 452 7.60 -4.22 14.28
CA LEU A 452 7.41 -5.64 14.60
C LEU A 452 8.73 -6.29 15.09
N LEU A 453 9.86 -5.90 14.50
CA LEU A 453 11.19 -6.34 14.99
C LEU A 453 11.49 -5.78 16.38
N ALA A 454 11.21 -4.51 16.65
CA ALA A 454 11.40 -3.90 17.97
C ALA A 454 10.54 -4.57 19.04
N LEU A 455 9.28 -4.88 18.71
CA LEU A 455 8.37 -5.63 19.58
C LEU A 455 8.91 -7.03 19.90
N LEU A 456 9.42 -7.75 18.90
CA LEU A 456 9.99 -9.08 19.09
C LEU A 456 11.22 -9.06 20.00
N VAL A 457 12.10 -8.07 19.83
CA VAL A 457 13.26 -7.87 20.69
C VAL A 457 12.83 -7.56 22.13
N LEU A 458 11.85 -6.67 22.31
CA LEU A 458 11.33 -6.33 23.63
C LEU A 458 10.64 -7.52 24.31
N ALA A 459 9.97 -8.38 23.55
CA ALA A 459 9.36 -9.60 24.07
C ALA A 459 10.40 -10.60 24.60
N LEU A 460 11.60 -10.62 24.01
CA LEU A 460 12.61 -11.60 24.37
C LEU A 460 13.48 -11.16 25.55
N LEU A 461 13.61 -9.85 25.78
CA LEU A 461 14.53 -9.27 26.77
C LEU A 461 14.19 -9.60 28.23
N PRO A 462 12.95 -9.37 28.74
CA PRO A 462 12.61 -9.65 30.14
C PRO A 462 12.74 -11.12 30.57
N PRO A 463 12.25 -12.13 29.82
CA PRO A 463 12.43 -13.52 30.22
C PRO A 463 13.92 -13.94 30.19
N ALA A 464 14.70 -13.42 29.24
CA ALA A 464 16.14 -13.65 29.21
C ALA A 464 16.86 -13.02 30.41
N ALA A 465 16.49 -11.80 30.80
CA ALA A 465 17.03 -11.12 31.97
C ALA A 465 16.70 -11.86 33.27
N LEU A 466 15.46 -12.33 33.44
CA LEU A 466 15.05 -13.14 34.59
C LEU A 466 15.84 -14.46 34.66
N ALA A 467 15.96 -15.18 33.54
CA ALA A 467 16.74 -16.41 33.49
C ALA A 467 18.23 -16.18 33.80
N PHE A 468 18.80 -15.06 33.35
CA PHE A 468 20.18 -14.68 33.63
C PHE A 468 20.39 -14.35 35.12
N LEU A 469 19.50 -13.56 35.72
CA LEU A 469 19.57 -13.20 37.15
C LEU A 469 19.43 -14.44 38.04
N ALA A 470 18.41 -15.27 37.78
CA ALA A 470 18.21 -16.53 38.50
C ALA A 470 19.40 -17.49 38.34
N GLY A 471 19.94 -17.61 37.12
CA GLY A 471 21.11 -18.45 36.84
C GLY A 471 22.39 -17.96 37.53
N ARG A 472 22.61 -16.64 37.58
CA ARG A 472 23.75 -16.02 38.26
C ARG A 472 23.67 -16.26 39.77
N ARG A 473 22.50 -16.06 40.38
CA ARG A 473 22.29 -16.30 41.82
C ARG A 473 22.43 -17.79 42.16
N GLY A 474 21.86 -18.68 41.35
CA GLY A 474 22.01 -20.13 41.52
C GLY A 474 23.47 -20.61 41.47
N LYS A 475 24.27 -20.08 40.54
CA LYS A 475 25.72 -20.37 40.48
C LYS A 475 26.45 -19.92 41.75
N LYS A 476 26.10 -18.74 42.28
CA LYS A 476 26.68 -18.20 43.53
C LYS A 476 26.30 -19.06 44.75
N PHE A 477 25.03 -19.49 44.83
CA PHE A 477 24.55 -20.43 45.86
C PHE A 477 25.36 -21.74 45.83
N VAL A 478 25.51 -22.35 44.65
CA VAL A 478 26.26 -23.61 44.50
C VAL A 478 27.74 -23.44 44.89
N SER A 479 28.35 -22.30 44.58
CA SER A 479 29.75 -22.06 44.97
C SER A 479 29.96 -21.92 46.48
N GLN A 480 28.92 -21.52 47.23
CA GLN A 480 28.97 -21.35 48.69
C GLN A 480 28.66 -22.66 49.46
N LEU A 481 28.08 -23.67 48.80
CA LEU A 481 27.68 -24.94 49.43
C LEU A 481 28.77 -25.64 50.25
N PRO A 482 30.04 -25.73 49.80
CA PRO A 482 31.06 -26.42 50.58
C PRO A 482 31.33 -25.71 51.92
N ASP A 483 31.46 -24.38 51.89
CA ASP A 483 31.75 -23.57 53.07
C ASP A 483 30.58 -23.58 54.05
N THR A 484 29.34 -23.53 53.55
CA THR A 484 28.15 -23.62 54.41
C THR A 484 28.00 -24.99 55.05
N LEU A 485 28.30 -26.07 54.33
CA LEU A 485 28.33 -27.43 54.90
C LEU A 485 29.45 -27.60 55.94
N HIS A 486 30.59 -26.92 55.77
CA HIS A 486 31.66 -26.89 56.77
C HIS A 486 31.23 -26.15 58.05
N LEU A 487 30.54 -25.01 57.94
CA LEU A 487 30.01 -24.30 59.10
C LEU A 487 28.89 -25.09 59.81
N LEU A 488 27.98 -25.72 59.05
CA LEU A 488 26.92 -26.56 59.62
C LEU A 488 27.48 -27.80 60.31
N SER A 489 28.41 -28.51 59.66
CA SER A 489 29.04 -29.68 60.29
C SER A 489 29.91 -29.29 61.49
N GLY A 490 30.58 -28.14 61.44
CA GLY A 490 31.36 -27.58 62.55
C GLY A 490 30.49 -27.25 63.77
N SER A 491 29.38 -26.53 63.57
CA SER A 491 28.44 -26.17 64.64
C SER A 491 27.75 -27.39 65.26
N LEU A 492 27.30 -28.34 64.44
CA LEU A 492 26.71 -29.60 64.93
C LEU A 492 27.74 -30.45 65.71
N ARG A 493 28.99 -30.48 65.26
CA ARG A 493 30.07 -31.19 65.97
C ARG A 493 30.45 -30.52 67.29
N ALA A 494 30.30 -29.20 67.38
CA ALA A 494 30.49 -28.44 68.62
C ALA A 494 29.34 -28.59 69.62
N GLY A 495 28.28 -29.33 69.27
CA GLY A 495 27.15 -29.65 70.15
C GLY A 495 25.98 -28.67 70.06
N TYR A 496 25.99 -27.73 69.11
CA TYR A 496 24.86 -26.85 68.85
C TYR A 496 23.71 -27.61 68.18
N SER A 497 22.47 -27.16 68.44
CA SER A 497 21.30 -27.70 67.76
C SER A 497 21.31 -27.33 66.26
N LEU A 498 20.64 -28.13 65.42
CA LEU A 498 20.53 -27.86 63.99
C LEU A 498 19.98 -26.46 63.69
N MET A 499 19.00 -25.99 64.46
CA MET A 499 18.45 -24.65 64.32
C MET A 499 19.49 -23.55 64.57
N GLN A 500 20.37 -23.74 65.57
CA GLN A 500 21.48 -22.81 65.84
C GLN A 500 22.57 -22.87 64.77
N GLY A 501 22.81 -24.04 64.17
CA GLY A 501 23.72 -24.17 63.03
C GLY A 501 23.20 -23.44 61.79
N VAL A 502 21.90 -23.52 61.50
CA VAL A 502 21.27 -22.77 60.40
C VAL A 502 21.29 -21.26 60.67
N GLU A 503 21.04 -20.83 61.91
CA GLU A 503 21.16 -19.43 62.32
C GLU A 503 22.59 -18.89 62.12
N ALA A 504 23.61 -19.69 62.44
CA ALA A 504 25.01 -19.31 62.21
C ALA A 504 25.31 -19.14 60.70
N VAL A 505 24.77 -20.00 59.84
CA VAL A 505 24.91 -19.86 58.37
C VAL A 505 24.24 -18.58 57.87
N SER A 506 23.06 -18.25 58.39
CA SER A 506 22.33 -17.02 58.06
C SER A 506 23.13 -15.75 58.40
N GLN A 507 23.92 -15.78 59.48
CA GLN A 507 24.69 -14.63 59.95
C GLN A 507 26.12 -14.54 59.40
N GLU A 508 26.77 -15.67 59.13
CA GLU A 508 28.20 -15.73 58.79
C GLU A 508 28.50 -15.87 57.29
N VAL A 509 27.51 -16.23 56.47
CA VAL A 509 27.69 -16.45 55.02
C VAL A 509 27.08 -15.30 54.22
N ASP A 510 27.67 -14.95 53.08
CA ASP A 510 27.11 -13.93 52.17
C ASP A 510 25.86 -14.42 51.42
N GLU A 511 24.96 -13.51 51.04
CA GLU A 511 23.84 -13.81 50.12
C GLU A 511 24.34 -14.48 48.82
N PRO A 512 23.66 -15.51 48.28
CA PRO A 512 22.29 -15.92 48.57
C PRO A 512 22.09 -17.00 49.65
N MET A 513 23.13 -17.62 50.21
CA MET A 513 22.95 -18.67 51.23
C MET A 513 22.55 -18.15 52.61
N ALA A 514 22.79 -16.87 52.87
CA ALA A 514 22.42 -16.16 54.10
C ALA A 514 20.89 -15.99 54.28
N LYS A 515 20.14 -16.11 53.17
CA LYS A 515 18.71 -15.82 53.06
C LYS A 515 17.94 -17.11 52.84
#